data_AF-A0AB35NHL3-F1
#
_entry.id   AF-A0AB35NHL3-F1
#
_cell.length_a   1.000
_cell.length_b   1.000
_cell.length_c   1.000
_cell.angle_alpha   90.00
_cell.angle_beta   90.00
_cell.angle_gamma   90.00
#
_symmetry.space_group_name_H-M   'P 1'
#
loop_
_entity.id
_entity.type
_entity.pdbx_description
1 polymer ?
#
loop_
_entity_poly.entity_id
_entity_poly.type
_entity_poly.pdbx_seq_one_letter_code
_entity_poly.pdbx_strand_id
1 'polypeptide(L)'
;MQIILVILSTTLQLFYLLALLHFGIGIFNAVEAISTADPKLVAGALSASIVKSLIAVVPSILGLLLSLNLLRSIEALPNWFKRYTRLMSYLWLLFIPIGTVIGVIQLKRLRHAT
;
A
#
# COMPACT_ATOMS: atom_id res chain seq x y z
N MET A 1 11.83 -15.17 16.51
CA MET A 1 12.00 -14.93 15.06
C MET A 1 10.71 -14.52 14.36
N GLN A 2 9.58 -15.22 14.57
CA GLN A 2 8.29 -14.92 13.91
C GLN A 2 7.74 -13.50 14.20
N ILE A 3 7.82 -13.04 15.46
CA ILE A 3 7.36 -11.69 15.86
C ILE A 3 8.13 -10.59 15.11
N ILE A 4 9.43 -10.76 14.91
CA ILE A 4 10.27 -9.79 14.19
C ILE A 4 9.80 -9.66 12.74
N LEU A 5 9.52 -10.79 12.08
CA LEU A 5 9.01 -10.79 10.69
C LEU A 5 7.62 -10.15 10.59
N VAL A 6 6.75 -10.40 11.58
CA VAL A 6 5.42 -9.77 11.67
C VAL A 6 5.54 -8.24 11.82
N ILE A 7 6.42 -7.78 12.70
CA ILE A 7 6.68 -6.34 12.89
C ILE A 7 7.27 -5.75 11.61
N LEU A 8 8.30 -6.39 11.03
CA LEU A 8 8.92 -5.93 9.79
C LEU A 8 7.92 -5.81 8.65
N SER A 9 7.09 -6.84 8.46
CA SER A 9 6.02 -6.86 7.46
C SER A 9 5.03 -5.71 7.67
N THR A 10 4.65 -5.44 8.92
CA THR A 10 3.74 -4.36 9.28
C THR A 10 4.37 -3.00 8.97
N THR A 11 5.60 -2.77 9.41
CA THR A 11 6.32 -1.52 9.18
C THR A 11 6.51 -1.24 7.69
N LEU A 12 6.89 -2.26 6.91
CA LEU A 12 7.03 -2.11 5.46
C LEU A 12 5.70 -1.77 4.79
N GLN A 13 4.59 -2.39 5.21
CA GLN A 13 3.28 -2.10 4.63
C GLN A 13 2.82 -0.65 4.87
N LEU A 14 3.23 -0.01 5.98
CA LEU A 14 2.90 1.40 6.26
C LEU A 14 3.39 2.36 5.18
N PHE A 15 4.43 2.01 4.41
CA PHE A 15 4.85 2.82 3.26
C PHE A 15 3.77 2.93 2.18
N TYR A 16 2.78 2.03 2.14
CA TYR A 16 1.62 2.19 1.26
C TYR A 16 0.77 3.40 1.66
N LEU A 17 0.60 3.63 2.97
CA LEU A 17 -0.11 4.81 3.45
C LEU A 17 0.65 6.09 3.09
N LEU A 18 1.98 6.06 3.15
CA LEU A 18 2.82 7.17 2.69
C LEU A 18 2.67 7.40 1.18
N ALA A 19 2.58 6.34 0.38
CA ALA A 19 2.32 6.45 -1.05
C ALA A 19 0.96 7.09 -1.34
N LEU A 20 -0.10 6.66 -0.66
CA LEU A 20 -1.43 7.27 -0.78
C LEU A 20 -1.43 8.74 -0.35
N LEU A 21 -0.68 9.08 0.70
CA LEU A 21 -0.53 10.47 1.15
C LEU A 21 0.18 11.33 0.09
N HIS A 22 1.29 10.85 -0.48
CA HIS A 22 1.98 11.56 -1.55
C HIS A 22 1.09 11.80 -2.77
N PHE A 23 0.29 10.80 -3.15
CA PHE A 23 -0.67 10.93 -4.24
C PHE A 23 -1.76 11.95 -3.92
N GLY A 24 -2.33 11.91 -2.70
CA GLY A 24 -3.35 12.86 -2.25
C GLY A 24 -2.86 14.31 -2.22
N ILE A 25 -1.66 14.55 -1.67
CA ILE A 25 -1.02 15.88 -1.70
C ILE A 25 -0.77 16.34 -3.14
N GLY A 26 -0.39 15.41 -4.03
CA GLY A 26 -0.25 15.69 -5.45
C GLY A 26 -1.50 16.19 -6.12
N ILE A 27 -2.63 15.52 -5.85
CA ILE A 27 -3.95 15.94 -6.35
C ILE A 27 -4.30 17.32 -5.80
N PHE A 28 -4.11 17.55 -4.49
CA PHE A 28 -4.38 18.84 -3.87
C PHE A 28 -3.61 19.98 -4.54
N ASN A 29 -2.29 19.81 -4.69
CA ASN A 29 -1.43 20.80 -5.34
C ASN A 29 -1.81 21.02 -6.82
N ALA A 30 -2.23 19.95 -7.52
CA ALA A 30 -2.69 20.04 -8.89
C ALA A 30 -3.99 20.85 -9.00
N VAL A 31 -4.92 20.68 -8.06
CA VAL A 31 -6.16 21.46 -7.98
C VAL A 31 -5.87 22.93 -7.72
N GLU A 32 -4.95 23.26 -6.81
CA GLU A 32 -4.53 24.65 -6.60
C GLU A 32 -3.93 25.26 -7.88
N ALA A 33 -3.13 24.48 -8.62
CA ALA A 33 -2.53 24.93 -9.87
C ALA A 33 -3.55 25.18 -10.99
N ILE A 34 -4.77 24.62 -10.94
CA ILE A 34 -5.82 24.91 -11.94
C ILE A 34 -6.14 26.41 -11.99
N SER A 35 -6.08 27.10 -10.85
CA SER A 35 -6.33 28.55 -10.75
C SER A 35 -5.35 29.39 -11.58
N THR A 36 -4.17 28.83 -11.89
CA THR A 36 -3.14 29.50 -12.69
C THR A 36 -3.37 29.40 -14.20
N ALA A 37 -4.36 28.60 -14.64
CA ALA A 37 -4.66 28.28 -16.03
C ALA A 37 -3.48 27.71 -16.87
N ASP A 38 -2.37 27.31 -16.22
CA ASP A 38 -1.25 26.66 -16.89
C ASP A 38 -1.32 25.12 -16.73
N PRO A 39 -1.67 24.39 -17.80
CA PRO A 39 -1.77 22.92 -17.75
C PRO A 39 -0.42 22.25 -17.48
N LYS A 40 0.71 22.91 -17.75
CA LYS A 40 2.04 22.36 -17.48
C LYS A 40 2.32 22.28 -15.98
N LEU A 41 1.85 23.24 -15.20
CA LEU A 41 1.99 23.22 -13.73
C LEU A 41 1.15 22.10 -13.11
N VAL A 42 -0.09 21.93 -13.58
CA VAL A 42 -0.97 20.83 -13.16
C VAL A 42 -0.33 19.47 -13.47
N ALA A 43 0.16 19.29 -14.70
CA ALA A 43 0.84 18.06 -15.10
C ALA A 43 2.14 17.82 -14.30
N GLY A 44 2.90 18.88 -14.01
CA GLY A 44 4.11 18.83 -13.18
C GLY A 44 3.82 18.36 -11.75
N ALA A 45 2.79 18.90 -11.11
CA ALA A 45 2.38 18.50 -9.75
C ALA A 45 1.94 17.03 -9.70
N LEU A 46 1.10 16.60 -10.65
CA LEU A 46 0.61 15.22 -10.73
C LEU A 46 1.76 14.24 -10.98
N SER A 47 2.60 14.47 -11.99
CA SER A 47 3.72 13.59 -12.32
C SER A 47 4.72 13.44 -11.17
N ALA A 48 5.09 14.54 -10.51
CA ALA A 48 5.99 14.50 -9.35
C ALA A 48 5.40 13.69 -8.19
N SER A 49 4.10 13.83 -7.92
CA SER A 49 3.43 13.06 -6.87
C SER A 49 3.32 11.58 -7.19
N ILE A 50 3.05 11.21 -8.44
CA ILE A 50 3.03 9.81 -8.90
C ILE A 50 4.41 9.19 -8.68
N VAL A 51 5.49 9.87 -9.07
CA VAL A 51 6.86 9.37 -8.87
C VAL A 51 7.16 9.14 -7.39
N LYS A 52 6.86 10.10 -6.52
CA LYS A 52 7.05 9.95 -5.06
C LYS A 52 6.24 8.79 -4.49
N SER A 53 5.00 8.64 -4.95
CA SER A 53 4.12 7.54 -4.54
C SER A 53 4.68 6.18 -4.96
N LEU A 54 5.17 6.06 -6.21
CA LEU A 54 5.78 4.83 -6.72
C LEU A 54 7.04 4.44 -5.93
N ILE A 55 7.89 5.40 -5.57
CA ILE A 55 9.07 5.14 -4.74
C ILE A 55 8.66 4.59 -3.37
N ALA A 56 7.65 5.18 -2.73
CA ALA A 56 7.14 4.70 -1.45
C ALA A 56 6.46 3.32 -1.55
N VAL A 57 5.87 2.99 -2.70
CA VAL A 57 5.24 1.67 -2.93
C VAL A 57 6.27 0.52 -2.87
N VAL A 58 7.50 0.71 -3.34
CA VAL A 58 8.52 -0.35 -3.44
C VAL A 58 8.74 -1.11 -2.12
N PRO A 59 9.09 -0.46 -0.98
CA PRO A 59 9.22 -1.16 0.29
C PRO A 59 7.89 -1.79 0.75
N SER A 60 6.75 -1.19 0.41
CA SER A 60 5.46 -1.75 0.79
C SER A 60 5.12 -3.04 0.05
N ILE A 61 5.50 -3.19 -1.22
CA ILE A 61 5.37 -4.45 -1.95
C ILE A 61 6.12 -5.57 -1.21
N LEU A 62 7.32 -5.29 -0.72
CA LEU A 62 8.08 -6.27 0.06
C LEU A 62 7.34 -6.66 1.35
N GLY A 63 6.75 -5.68 2.05
CA GLY A 63 5.90 -5.93 3.22
C GLY A 63 4.65 -6.77 2.89
N LEU A 64 4.03 -6.51 1.75
CA LEU A 64 2.86 -7.26 1.28
C LEU A 64 3.22 -8.72 0.95
N LEU A 65 4.29 -8.93 0.19
CA LEU A 65 4.78 -10.27 -0.13
C LEU A 65 5.22 -11.04 1.13
N LEU A 66 5.87 -10.37 2.07
CA LEU A 66 6.25 -10.97 3.36
C LEU A 66 5.02 -11.42 4.14
N SER A 67 3.99 -10.59 4.26
CA SER A 67 2.75 -10.99 4.94
C SER A 67 2.04 -12.16 4.25
N LEU A 68 2.08 -12.25 2.93
CA LEU A 68 1.56 -13.41 2.20
C LEU A 68 2.32 -14.70 2.51
N ASN A 69 3.65 -14.62 2.65
CA ASN A 69 4.46 -15.75 3.08
C ASN A 69 4.14 -16.12 4.53
N LEU A 70 4.08 -15.16 5.45
CA LEU A 70 3.74 -15.41 6.85
C LEU A 70 2.36 -16.07 6.99
N LEU A 71 1.35 -15.60 6.26
CA LEU A 71 0.01 -16.21 6.25
C LEU A 71 -0.02 -17.64 5.69
N ARG A 72 0.97 -18.03 4.87
CA ARG A 72 1.08 -19.39 4.32
C ARG A 72 1.83 -20.32 5.26
N SER A 73 2.85 -19.81 5.91
CA SER A 73 3.87 -20.61 6.60
C SER A 73 3.64 -20.72 8.11
N ILE A 74 2.78 -19.88 8.69
CA ILE A 74 2.55 -19.82 10.13
C ILE A 74 1.06 -19.90 10.42
N GLU A 75 0.65 -20.96 11.12
CA GLU A 75 -0.76 -21.18 11.50
C GLU A 75 -1.21 -20.21 12.62
N ALA A 76 -0.38 -20.04 13.64
CA ALA A 76 -0.68 -19.26 14.84
C ALA A 76 -0.21 -17.79 14.74
N LEU A 77 -0.73 -17.05 13.76
CA LEU A 77 -0.46 -15.61 13.65
C LEU A 77 -1.34 -14.77 14.60
N PRO A 78 -0.83 -13.67 15.17
CA PRO A 78 -1.61 -12.78 16.02
C PRO A 78 -2.86 -12.22 15.31
N ASN A 79 -3.99 -12.17 16.02
CA ASN A 79 -5.25 -11.68 15.48
C ASN A 79 -5.18 -10.23 15.01
N TRP A 80 -4.42 -9.39 15.70
CA TRP A 80 -4.20 -7.99 15.29
C TRP A 80 -3.49 -7.91 13.93
N PHE A 81 -2.52 -8.80 13.67
CA PHE A 81 -1.78 -8.83 12.41
C PHE A 81 -2.69 -9.28 11.26
N LYS A 82 -3.54 -10.28 11.48
CA LYS A 82 -4.57 -10.70 10.50
C LYS A 82 -5.52 -9.55 10.14
N ARG A 83 -6.00 -8.78 11.13
CA ARG A 83 -6.86 -7.60 10.92
C ARG A 83 -6.14 -6.48 10.17
N TYR A 84 -4.92 -6.14 10.60
CA TYR A 84 -4.08 -5.15 9.95
C TYR A 84 -3.84 -5.52 8.48
N THR A 85 -3.42 -6.76 8.24
CA THR A 85 -3.14 -7.26 6.89
C THR A 85 -4.39 -7.21 6.03
N ARG A 86 -5.57 -7.59 6.57
CA ARG A 86 -6.86 -7.48 5.87
C ARG A 86 -7.15 -6.05 5.44
N LEU A 87 -6.97 -5.07 6.33
CA LEU A 87 -7.13 -3.65 6.03
C LEU A 87 -6.20 -3.25 4.88
N MET A 88 -4.91 -3.58 4.98
CA MET A 88 -3.93 -3.25 3.95
C MET A 88 -4.27 -3.92 2.62
N SER A 89 -4.73 -5.17 2.61
CA SER A 89 -5.14 -5.85 1.37
C SER A 89 -6.29 -5.13 0.66
N TYR A 90 -7.24 -4.56 1.41
CA TYR A 90 -8.31 -3.74 0.81
C TYR A 90 -7.76 -2.44 0.22
N LEU A 91 -6.86 -1.77 0.93
CA LEU A 91 -6.23 -0.55 0.43
C LEU A 91 -5.44 -0.84 -0.87
N TRP A 92 -4.74 -1.97 -0.93
CA TRP A 92 -4.01 -2.42 -2.11
C TRP A 92 -4.89 -2.68 -3.35
N LEU A 93 -6.21 -2.88 -3.19
CA LEU A 93 -7.12 -2.98 -4.33
C LEU A 93 -7.14 -1.71 -5.18
N LEU A 94 -6.83 -0.55 -4.58
CA LEU A 94 -6.78 0.75 -5.26
C LEU A 94 -5.53 0.90 -6.14
N PHE A 95 -4.51 0.05 -5.97
CA PHE A 95 -3.27 0.11 -6.74
C PHE A 95 -3.28 -0.90 -7.90
N ILE A 96 -3.92 -0.49 -9.00
CA ILE A 96 -4.09 -1.32 -10.20
C ILE A 96 -2.80 -1.32 -11.05
N PRO A 97 -2.40 -2.45 -11.66
CA PRO A 97 -3.03 -3.77 -11.53
C PRO A 97 -2.40 -4.65 -10.44
N ILE A 98 -1.12 -4.46 -10.13
CA ILE A 98 -0.32 -5.39 -9.33
C ILE A 98 -0.85 -5.50 -7.90
N GLY A 99 -1.15 -4.35 -7.29
CA GLY A 99 -1.67 -4.28 -5.92
C GLY A 99 -2.98 -5.03 -5.77
N THR A 100 -3.88 -4.86 -6.74
CA THR A 100 -5.19 -5.52 -6.75
C THR A 100 -5.07 -7.03 -6.77
N VAL A 101 -4.23 -7.60 -7.64
CA VAL A 101 -4.04 -9.06 -7.74
C VAL A 101 -3.54 -9.63 -6.41
N ILE A 102 -2.50 -9.01 -5.83
CA ILE A 102 -1.88 -9.50 -4.60
C ILE A 102 -2.84 -9.32 -3.41
N GLY A 103 -3.53 -8.17 -3.32
CA GLY A 103 -4.53 -7.90 -2.30
C GLY A 103 -5.69 -8.89 -2.31
N VAL A 104 -6.23 -9.24 -3.48
CA VAL A 104 -7.30 -10.25 -3.61
C VAL A 104 -6.81 -11.63 -3.14
N ILE A 105 -5.60 -12.04 -3.53
CA ILE A 105 -5.02 -13.32 -3.07
C ILE A 105 -4.93 -13.35 -1.54
N GLN A 106 -4.50 -12.26 -0.94
CA GLN A 106 -4.37 -12.14 0.50
C GLN A 106 -5.71 -12.18 1.23
N LEU A 107 -6.72 -11.47 0.73
CA LEU A 107 -8.08 -11.48 1.28
C LEU A 107 -8.70 -12.88 1.23
N LYS A 108 -8.51 -13.61 0.13
CA LYS A 108 -8.97 -15.00 0.00
C LYS A 108 -8.36 -15.89 1.08
N ARG A 109 -7.03 -15.79 1.30
CA ARG A 109 -6.35 -16.56 2.36
C ARG A 109 -6.83 -16.20 3.75
N LEU A 110 -6.98 -14.90 4.04
CA LEU A 110 -7.45 -14.42 5.34
C LEU A 110 -8.89 -14.83 5.65
N ARG A 111 -9.72 -15.09 4.63
CA ARG A 111 -11.08 -15.62 4.81
C ARG A 111 -11.08 -17.08 5.29
N HIS A 112 -10.09 -17.87 4.87
CA HIS A 112 -9.95 -19.26 5.29
C HIS A 112 -9.22 -19.43 6.64
N ALA A 113 -8.61 -18.36 7.16
CA ALA A 113 -7.77 -18.38 8.37
C ALA A 113 -8.41 -17.70 9.60
N THR A 114 -9.67 -17.27 9.49
CA THR A 114 -10.52 -16.74 10.56
C THR A 114 -11.80 -17.53 10.61
#